data_AF-A0A842JAM1-F1
#
_entry.id   AF-A0A842JAM1-F1
#
_cell.length_a   1.000
_cell.length_b   1.000
_cell.length_c   1.000
_cell.angle_alpha   90.00
_cell.angle_beta   90.00
_cell.angle_gamma   90.00
#
_symmetry.space_group_name_H-M   'P 1'
#
loop_
_entity.id
_entity.type
_entity.pdbx_description
1 polymer ?
#
loop_
_entity_poly.entity_id
_entity_poly.type
_entity_poly.pdbx_seq_one_letter_code
_entity_poly.pdbx_strand_id
1 'polypeptide(L)'
;MPSPCHPERPEDSSCHPERVEPSPCHPERAERVEGSRAAPAAALLADAKRDPSTTALRGSAQDDRDRPCASAQDDKVSIFATGPEQKNTFALTRDVETFVSQHIGDMENAETYDAWLDAKNRYETLFEIRPDLLACDLHPEYLTSKWAREESRTRGLPLVEVQHHHAHVVSVMGEHGLSGPVCGIAFDGTGFGVDGAIWGGEVLISNLRAFERFANFAYVPMPGGAACVKHPLRMAYGALWAFDLLEHPGAADALMALGEQADVCEQMIDRGLNTPMTSSVGRLFDAASALLGVCTEPTYEGEPAILLEAAMTSDACCHPERPEQPSCHPERAEPSPCHPERAERVEGSRAAPAGALLADAKRDPSTTALRASAQDDRDQPCAFAQDDDSSRYAMEVVKNTATAESTAQDTSVVLFDAAPMFKALLDDKAAGVPVPVIARRFHNAFVQAVVMAAELARTVYGIEVVALSGGVFMNRYLVEHALAALERAGFTVAVNRDLPPNDGCISFGQAVVAWASNEEGAAEGGA
;
A
#
# COMPACT_ATOMS: atom_id res chain seq x y z
N MET A 1 -3.91 -65.08 -61.09
CA MET A 1 -5.33 -65.29 -61.48
C MET A 1 -5.59 -66.79 -61.46
N PRO A 2 -6.64 -67.31 -60.81
CA PRO A 2 -7.71 -66.65 -60.06
C PRO A 2 -7.78 -67.01 -58.55
N SER A 3 -8.48 -66.16 -57.79
CA SER A 3 -9.01 -66.36 -56.42
C SER A 3 -10.28 -67.24 -56.44
N PRO A 4 -11.14 -67.39 -55.39
CA PRO A 4 -11.05 -66.96 -53.97
C PRO A 4 -11.55 -68.01 -52.93
N CYS A 5 -11.36 -67.75 -51.63
CA CYS A 5 -12.41 -67.79 -50.58
C CYS A 5 -11.86 -67.29 -49.23
N HIS A 6 -12.61 -66.36 -48.62
CA HIS A 6 -12.46 -65.71 -47.29
C HIS A 6 -13.01 -66.57 -46.14
N PRO A 7 -13.00 -66.13 -44.85
CA PRO A 7 -12.00 -65.34 -44.10
C PRO A 7 -11.69 -65.94 -42.70
N GLU A 8 -10.48 -65.68 -42.18
CA GLU A 8 -10.10 -65.96 -40.78
C GLU A 8 -10.18 -64.69 -39.93
N ARG A 9 -10.65 -64.83 -38.68
CA ARG A 9 -10.57 -63.82 -37.61
C ARG A 9 -9.17 -63.85 -36.98
N PRO A 10 -8.58 -62.71 -36.57
CA PRO A 10 -7.41 -62.71 -35.71
C PRO A 10 -7.77 -62.43 -34.25
N GLU A 11 -7.04 -63.10 -33.36
CA GLU A 11 -6.94 -62.83 -31.92
C GLU A 11 -5.99 -61.65 -31.64
N ASP A 12 -6.28 -60.99 -30.52
CA ASP A 12 -5.40 -60.26 -29.58
C ASP A 12 -4.05 -59.67 -30.03
N SER A 13 -3.91 -58.35 -29.83
CA SER A 13 -2.77 -57.81 -29.07
C SER A 13 -2.94 -56.34 -28.65
N SER A 14 -2.52 -56.09 -27.40
CA SER A 14 -1.80 -54.91 -26.90
C SER A 14 -2.56 -53.68 -26.37
N CYS A 15 -2.51 -53.59 -25.03
CA CYS A 15 -2.03 -52.46 -24.21
C CYS A 15 -2.80 -51.11 -24.25
N HIS A 16 -3.71 -50.95 -23.30
CA HIS A 16 -4.00 -49.67 -22.64
C HIS A 16 -3.33 -49.64 -21.26
N PRO A 17 -2.52 -48.62 -20.90
CA PRO A 17 -2.13 -48.41 -19.50
C PRO A 17 -3.28 -47.72 -18.75
N GLU A 18 -3.73 -48.37 -17.68
CA GLU A 18 -4.68 -47.84 -16.71
C GLU A 18 -4.17 -46.52 -16.10
N ARG A 19 -5.03 -45.51 -16.08
CA ARG A 19 -4.82 -44.27 -15.31
C ARG A 19 -4.93 -44.62 -13.84
N VAL A 20 -3.83 -44.50 -13.12
CA VAL A 20 -3.84 -44.46 -11.65
C VAL A 20 -4.42 -43.10 -11.24
N GLU A 21 -5.63 -43.12 -10.68
CA GLU A 21 -6.19 -41.94 -10.02
C GLU A 21 -5.42 -41.66 -8.72
N PRO A 22 -4.98 -40.42 -8.46
CA PRO A 22 -4.42 -40.08 -7.16
C PRO A 22 -5.55 -39.93 -6.13
N SER A 23 -5.49 -40.76 -5.08
CA SER A 23 -6.32 -40.61 -3.88
C SER A 23 -6.23 -39.19 -3.30
N PRO A 24 -7.35 -38.60 -2.84
CA PRO A 24 -7.31 -37.31 -2.17
C PRO A 24 -6.69 -37.48 -0.78
N CYS A 25 -5.52 -36.86 -0.57
CA CYS A 25 -5.01 -36.62 0.77
C CYS A 25 -5.98 -35.69 1.50
N HIS A 26 -6.68 -36.22 2.49
CA HIS A 26 -7.39 -35.41 3.48
C HIS A 26 -6.37 -34.56 4.25
N PRO A 27 -6.53 -33.22 4.33
CA PRO A 27 -5.78 -32.44 5.29
C PRO A 27 -6.39 -32.69 6.68
N GLU A 28 -5.59 -33.23 7.59
CA GLU A 28 -5.91 -33.24 9.01
C GLU A 28 -6.05 -31.79 9.51
N ARG A 29 -7.08 -31.54 10.33
CA ARG A 29 -7.40 -30.24 10.93
C ARG A 29 -6.25 -29.76 11.81
N ALA A 30 -5.41 -28.86 11.29
CA ALA A 30 -4.87 -27.80 12.11
C ALA A 30 -6.04 -26.87 12.47
N GLU A 31 -6.22 -26.55 13.74
CA GLU A 31 -7.18 -25.52 14.16
C GLU A 31 -6.77 -24.20 13.51
N ARG A 32 -7.46 -23.82 12.43
CA ARG A 32 -7.33 -22.51 11.79
C ARG A 32 -7.78 -21.46 12.81
N VAL A 33 -6.85 -20.70 13.37
CA VAL A 33 -7.19 -19.36 13.86
C VAL A 33 -7.62 -18.56 12.63
N GLU A 34 -8.82 -18.01 12.71
CA GLU A 34 -9.51 -17.40 11.59
C GLU A 34 -8.84 -16.05 11.27
N GLY A 35 -8.36 -15.87 10.03
CA GLY A 35 -7.62 -14.68 9.58
C GLY A 35 -8.44 -13.38 9.54
N SER A 36 -7.96 -12.32 8.87
CA SER A 36 -8.81 -11.13 8.67
C SER A 36 -10.06 -11.53 7.90
N ARG A 37 -11.24 -11.26 8.45
CA ARG A 37 -12.51 -11.65 7.81
C ARG A 37 -13.18 -10.46 7.18
N ALA A 38 -13.61 -10.64 5.93
CA ALA A 38 -14.69 -9.85 5.39
C ALA A 38 -15.93 -10.13 6.25
N ALA A 39 -16.37 -9.14 7.02
CA ALA A 39 -17.51 -9.23 7.92
C ALA A 39 -18.43 -8.02 7.71
N PRO A 40 -19.76 -8.17 7.81
CA PRO A 40 -20.67 -7.05 7.69
C PRO A 40 -20.43 -6.02 8.81
N ALA A 41 -20.56 -4.72 8.53
CA ALA A 41 -20.30 -3.65 9.50
C ALA A 41 -21.12 -3.80 10.78
N ALA A 42 -22.33 -4.34 10.71
CA ALA A 42 -23.13 -4.61 11.89
C ALA A 42 -22.39 -5.51 12.92
N ALA A 43 -21.58 -6.47 12.46
CA ALA A 43 -20.74 -7.30 13.32
C ALA A 43 -19.54 -6.50 13.86
N LEU A 44 -18.89 -5.68 13.01
CA LEU A 44 -17.75 -4.83 13.39
C LEU A 44 -18.11 -3.81 14.46
N LEU A 45 -19.32 -3.23 14.37
CA LEU A 45 -19.85 -2.25 15.32
C LEU A 45 -20.25 -2.90 16.65
N ALA A 46 -20.63 -4.18 16.66
CA ALA A 46 -21.01 -4.90 17.87
C ALA A 46 -19.81 -5.23 18.77
N ASP A 47 -18.65 -5.48 18.17
CA ASP A 47 -17.39 -5.76 18.87
C ASP A 47 -16.91 -4.60 19.76
N ALA A 48 -17.29 -3.35 19.43
CA ALA A 48 -16.94 -2.16 20.20
C ALA A 48 -17.57 -2.09 21.61
N LYS A 49 -18.53 -2.96 21.94
CA LYS A 49 -19.20 -2.97 23.26
C LYS A 49 -18.50 -3.82 24.32
N ARG A 50 -17.40 -4.50 23.98
CA ARG A 50 -16.55 -5.19 24.97
C ARG A 50 -15.53 -4.19 25.54
N ASP A 51 -15.46 -4.12 26.87
CA ASP A 51 -14.59 -3.21 27.64
C ASP A 51 -13.11 -3.46 27.30
N PRO A 52 -12.38 -2.50 26.71
CA PRO A 52 -11.00 -2.72 26.28
C PRO A 52 -10.07 -2.44 27.47
N SER A 53 -9.96 -3.41 28.38
CA SER A 53 -8.78 -3.46 29.27
C SER A 53 -7.59 -4.03 28.50
N THR A 54 -7.19 -3.41 27.40
CA THR A 54 -6.13 -3.94 26.52
C THR A 54 -5.05 -2.89 26.27
N THR A 55 -3.82 -3.28 26.57
CA THR A 55 -2.62 -2.49 26.26
C THR A 55 -2.35 -2.67 24.77
N ALA A 56 -2.58 -1.63 23.96
CA ALA A 56 -2.32 -1.68 22.52
C ALA A 56 -0.83 -1.98 22.23
N LEU A 57 -0.57 -2.76 21.18
CA LEU A 57 0.78 -2.96 20.64
C LEU A 57 1.40 -1.61 20.29
N ARG A 58 2.56 -1.31 20.86
CA ARG A 58 3.32 -0.10 20.53
C ARG A 58 4.39 -0.44 19.50
N GLY A 59 4.38 0.26 18.37
CA GLY A 59 5.52 0.30 17.47
C GLY A 59 6.62 1.14 18.10
N SER A 60 7.81 0.58 18.30
CA SER A 60 8.98 1.36 18.69
C SER A 60 10.08 1.20 17.65
N ALA A 61 10.48 2.32 17.05
CA ALA A 61 11.78 2.43 16.39
C ALA A 61 12.80 2.78 17.48
N GLN A 62 13.52 1.77 17.97
CA GLN A 62 14.68 1.84 18.89
C GLN A 62 14.78 3.08 19.80
N ASP A 63 14.37 2.93 21.07
CA ASP A 63 15.18 3.18 22.28
C ASP A 63 14.23 3.09 23.49
N ASP A 64 14.43 2.10 24.37
CA ASP A 64 14.13 2.27 25.79
C ASP A 64 14.84 1.18 26.59
N ARG A 65 15.92 1.59 27.26
CA ARG A 65 16.53 0.84 28.36
C ARG A 65 15.84 1.28 29.66
N ASP A 66 15.50 0.28 30.47
CA ASP A 66 15.08 0.36 31.88
C ASP A 66 13.56 0.45 32.16
N ARG A 67 12.90 -0.72 32.24
CA ARG A 67 11.81 -0.94 33.21
C ARG A 67 11.94 -2.30 33.93
N PRO A 68 11.61 -2.37 35.24
CA PRO A 68 11.83 -3.58 36.03
C PRO A 68 10.74 -4.63 35.81
N CYS A 69 11.16 -5.89 35.73
CA CYS A 69 10.31 -7.07 35.69
C CYS A 69 9.34 -7.10 36.88
N ALA A 70 8.04 -7.04 36.59
CA ALA A 70 7.00 -7.48 37.49
C ALA A 70 6.37 -8.76 36.92
N SER A 71 6.44 -9.81 37.73
CA SER A 71 6.03 -11.18 37.47
C SER A 71 4.50 -11.33 37.37
N ALA A 72 4.03 -11.69 36.19
CA ALA A 72 2.89 -12.57 35.94
C ALA A 72 3.07 -13.14 34.52
N GLN A 73 3.46 -14.41 34.42
CA GLN A 73 3.50 -15.13 33.15
C GLN A 73 2.06 -15.41 32.72
N ASP A 74 1.46 -14.45 32.02
CA ASP A 74 0.55 -14.79 30.93
C ASP A 74 1.45 -15.29 29.80
N ASP A 75 1.20 -16.50 29.28
CA ASP A 75 1.87 -17.02 28.09
C ASP A 75 1.46 -16.16 26.87
N LYS A 76 2.13 -15.02 26.71
CA LYS A 76 1.86 -14.08 25.62
C LYS A 76 2.46 -14.61 24.33
N VAL A 77 1.59 -14.83 23.34
CA VAL A 77 1.92 -15.37 22.01
C VAL A 77 2.85 -14.41 21.27
N SER A 78 3.99 -14.92 20.80
CA SER A 78 4.90 -14.17 19.94
C SER A 78 4.55 -14.35 18.46
N ILE A 79 4.53 -13.26 17.71
CA ILE A 79 4.01 -13.22 16.33
C ILE A 79 5.15 -12.87 15.38
N PHE A 80 5.21 -13.54 14.23
CA PHE A 80 6.01 -13.11 13.09
C PHE A 80 5.12 -12.76 11.91
N ALA A 81 5.09 -11.47 11.57
CA ALA A 81 4.39 -10.95 10.41
C ALA A 81 5.37 -10.73 9.25
N THR A 82 5.11 -11.35 8.10
CA THR A 82 6.09 -11.39 7.01
C THR A 82 6.17 -10.12 6.19
N GLY A 83 5.14 -9.28 6.26
CA GLY A 83 5.00 -8.08 5.44
C GLY A 83 4.52 -8.35 4.01
N PRO A 84 4.61 -7.34 3.13
CA PRO A 84 4.19 -7.38 1.73
C PRO A 84 5.32 -7.89 0.81
N GLU A 85 5.12 -7.83 -0.50
CA GLU A 85 6.19 -8.12 -1.48
C GLU A 85 7.06 -6.89 -1.75
N GLN A 86 6.45 -5.72 -1.93
CA GLN A 86 7.16 -4.50 -2.27
C GLN A 86 7.53 -3.71 -1.02
N LYS A 87 8.69 -3.08 -1.04
CA LYS A 87 9.20 -2.23 0.07
C LYS A 87 9.14 -2.95 1.43
N ASN A 88 9.39 -4.25 1.42
CA ASN A 88 9.12 -5.16 2.52
C ASN A 88 9.83 -4.71 3.80
N THR A 89 9.06 -4.78 4.88
CA THR A 89 9.53 -4.96 6.25
C THR A 89 8.85 -6.22 6.80
N PHE A 90 9.45 -6.91 7.75
CA PHE A 90 8.76 -7.90 8.58
C PHE A 90 8.62 -7.36 10.00
N ALA A 91 7.77 -7.98 10.82
CA ALA A 91 7.61 -7.59 12.22
C ALA A 91 7.63 -8.82 13.15
N LEU A 92 8.29 -8.66 14.30
CA LEU A 92 8.26 -9.61 15.40
C LEU A 92 7.62 -8.97 16.62
N THR A 93 6.75 -9.70 17.31
CA THR A 93 6.16 -9.22 18.56
C THR A 93 6.71 -9.96 19.77
N ARG A 94 6.81 -9.21 20.87
CA ARG A 94 7.00 -9.75 22.23
C ARG A 94 6.11 -8.95 23.16
N ASP A 95 5.17 -9.62 23.80
CA ASP A 95 4.15 -8.99 24.63
C ASP A 95 3.37 -7.89 23.88
N VAL A 96 3.60 -6.63 24.24
CA VAL A 96 2.98 -5.43 23.66
C VAL A 96 3.96 -4.63 22.79
N GLU A 97 5.18 -5.12 22.62
CA GLU A 97 6.21 -4.51 21.79
C GLU A 97 6.18 -5.14 20.40
N THR A 98 6.28 -4.32 19.36
CA THR A 98 6.48 -4.78 17.99
C THR A 98 7.78 -4.24 17.41
N PHE A 99 8.65 -5.15 16.98
CA PHE A 99 9.93 -4.87 16.34
C PHE A 99 9.76 -4.99 14.83
N VAL A 100 9.54 -3.86 14.16
CA VAL A 100 9.52 -3.79 12.69
C VAL A 100 10.96 -3.76 12.18
N SER A 101 11.25 -4.54 11.14
CA SER A 101 12.58 -4.61 10.55
C SER A 101 12.98 -3.32 9.85
N GLN A 102 14.27 -3.20 9.52
CA GLN A 102 14.68 -2.26 8.48
C GLN A 102 13.98 -2.57 7.15
N HIS A 103 13.93 -1.58 6.27
CA HIS A 103 13.53 -1.78 4.87
C HIS A 103 14.44 -2.83 4.21
N ILE A 104 13.83 -3.88 3.68
CA ILE A 104 14.52 -4.97 3.00
C ILE A 104 14.57 -4.73 1.49
N GLY A 105 13.45 -4.32 0.89
CA GLY A 105 13.36 -4.03 -0.55
C GLY A 105 12.20 -4.75 -1.21
N ASP A 106 12.33 -4.98 -2.52
CA ASP A 106 11.36 -5.74 -3.32
C ASP A 106 11.75 -7.23 -3.33
N MET A 107 10.83 -8.06 -2.87
CA MET A 107 11.09 -9.48 -2.60
C MET A 107 11.23 -10.34 -3.86
N GLU A 108 10.84 -9.84 -5.05
CA GLU A 108 10.97 -10.57 -6.32
C GLU A 108 12.43 -10.92 -6.68
N ASN A 109 13.39 -10.21 -6.10
CA ASN A 109 14.82 -10.44 -6.32
C ASN A 109 15.37 -11.48 -5.32
N ALA A 110 16.09 -12.49 -5.83
CA ALA A 110 16.64 -13.58 -5.02
C ALA A 110 17.62 -13.11 -3.94
N GLU A 111 18.49 -12.14 -4.26
CA GLU A 111 19.43 -11.57 -3.29
C GLU A 111 18.70 -10.82 -2.15
N THR A 112 17.57 -10.18 -2.47
CA THR A 112 16.70 -9.50 -1.50
C THR A 112 15.98 -10.50 -0.60
N TYR A 113 15.51 -11.61 -1.17
CA TYR A 113 14.92 -12.71 -0.41
C TYR A 113 15.92 -13.40 0.54
N ASP A 114 17.16 -13.60 0.11
CA ASP A 114 18.23 -14.11 1.00
C ASP A 114 18.53 -13.12 2.13
N ALA A 115 18.60 -11.82 1.83
CA ALA A 115 18.78 -10.77 2.84
C ALA A 115 17.63 -10.72 3.86
N TRP A 116 16.40 -10.98 3.40
CA TRP A 116 15.21 -11.10 4.26
C TRP A 116 15.33 -12.27 5.24
N LEU A 117 15.70 -13.47 4.75
CA LEU A 117 15.89 -14.67 5.59
C LEU A 117 16.99 -14.44 6.65
N ASP A 118 18.11 -13.85 6.23
CA ASP A 118 19.21 -13.49 7.11
C ASP A 118 18.76 -12.50 8.20
N ALA A 119 18.03 -11.44 7.81
CA ALA A 119 17.51 -10.45 8.73
C ALA A 119 16.52 -11.05 9.73
N LYS A 120 15.57 -11.88 9.27
CA LYS A 120 14.64 -12.62 10.14
C LYS A 120 15.40 -13.40 11.20
N ASN A 121 16.34 -14.26 10.79
CA ASN A 121 17.08 -15.13 11.70
C ASN A 121 17.91 -14.32 12.72
N ARG A 122 18.48 -13.18 12.28
CA ARG A 122 19.18 -12.24 13.17
C ARG A 122 18.24 -11.60 14.18
N TYR A 123 17.04 -11.18 13.79
CA TYR A 123 16.08 -10.58 14.72
C TYR A 123 15.57 -11.60 15.74
N GLU A 124 15.22 -12.82 15.32
CA GLU A 124 14.83 -13.91 16.23
C GLU A 124 15.92 -14.19 17.27
N THR A 125 17.19 -14.21 16.83
CA THR A 125 18.34 -14.39 17.73
C THR A 125 18.55 -13.18 18.65
N LEU A 126 18.49 -11.96 18.11
CA LEU A 126 18.79 -10.72 18.83
C LEU A 126 17.76 -10.43 19.93
N PHE A 127 16.48 -10.65 19.65
CA PHE A 127 15.40 -10.40 20.59
C PHE A 127 15.03 -11.63 21.42
N GLU A 128 15.70 -12.76 21.17
CA GLU A 128 15.44 -14.06 21.80
C GLU A 128 13.97 -14.50 21.63
N ILE A 129 13.40 -14.23 20.44
CA ILE A 129 12.01 -14.52 20.11
C ILE A 129 11.94 -15.77 19.23
N ARG A 130 11.05 -16.70 19.58
CA ARG A 130 10.66 -17.82 18.73
C ARG A 130 9.16 -17.72 18.45
N PRO A 131 8.76 -17.30 17.25
CA PRO A 131 7.36 -17.07 16.91
C PRO A 131 6.49 -18.32 17.14
N ASP A 132 5.36 -18.09 17.80
CA ASP A 132 4.29 -19.06 18.07
C ASP A 132 3.12 -18.91 17.08
N LEU A 133 3.01 -17.74 16.44
CA LEU A 133 1.98 -17.39 15.47
C LEU A 133 2.62 -16.69 14.26
N LEU A 134 2.14 -17.02 13.06
CA LEU A 134 2.57 -16.36 11.82
C LEU A 134 1.45 -15.46 11.30
N ALA A 135 1.82 -14.38 10.62
CA ALA A 135 0.91 -13.53 9.86
C ALA A 135 1.49 -13.19 8.48
N CYS A 136 0.65 -13.17 7.45
CA CYS A 136 1.08 -12.81 6.09
C CYS A 136 -0.03 -12.13 5.30
N ASP A 137 0.32 -11.61 4.12
CA ASP A 137 -0.64 -11.05 3.16
C ASP A 137 -1.54 -12.16 2.59
N LEU A 138 -2.74 -11.81 2.15
CA LEU A 138 -3.64 -12.72 1.43
C LEU A 138 -3.12 -13.09 0.04
N HIS A 139 -2.22 -12.30 -0.56
CA HIS A 139 -1.74 -12.55 -1.91
C HIS A 139 -1.19 -13.98 -2.07
N PRO A 140 -1.69 -14.79 -3.02
CA PRO A 140 -1.28 -16.19 -3.16
C PRO A 140 0.18 -16.31 -3.61
N GLU A 141 0.63 -15.39 -4.47
CA GLU A 141 1.93 -15.50 -5.12
C GLU A 141 3.11 -14.81 -4.44
N TYR A 142 2.88 -13.97 -3.41
CA TYR A 142 3.96 -13.28 -2.70
C TYR A 142 4.91 -14.30 -2.08
N LEU A 143 6.22 -14.06 -2.24
CA LEU A 143 7.26 -14.97 -1.76
C LEU A 143 7.24 -15.08 -0.23
N THR A 144 7.00 -13.96 0.45
CA THR A 144 6.83 -13.88 1.91
C THR A 144 5.61 -14.65 2.40
N SER A 145 4.51 -14.61 1.65
CA SER A 145 3.27 -15.33 1.99
C SER A 145 3.38 -16.83 1.72
N LYS A 146 4.04 -17.22 0.62
CA LYS A 146 4.39 -18.64 0.35
C LYS A 146 5.29 -19.20 1.44
N TRP A 147 6.29 -18.43 1.88
CA TRP A 147 7.15 -18.81 3.00
C TRP A 147 6.33 -19.03 4.28
N ALA A 148 5.44 -18.11 4.64
CA ALA A 148 4.63 -18.23 5.86
C ALA A 148 3.73 -19.48 5.86
N ARG A 149 3.09 -19.76 4.71
CA ARG A 149 2.25 -20.96 4.53
C ARG A 149 3.04 -22.24 4.65
N GLU A 150 4.26 -22.28 4.12
CA GLU A 150 5.12 -23.47 4.21
C GLU A 150 5.68 -23.66 5.63
N GLU A 151 6.10 -22.58 6.28
CA GLU A 151 6.60 -22.60 7.67
C GLU A 151 5.49 -23.04 8.63
N SER A 152 4.27 -22.53 8.45
CA SER A 152 3.07 -22.94 9.20
C SER A 152 2.82 -24.44 9.09
N ARG A 153 2.88 -25.02 7.87
CA ARG A 153 2.71 -26.47 7.67
C ARG A 153 3.84 -27.28 8.28
N THR A 154 5.07 -26.84 8.11
CA THR A 154 6.27 -27.59 8.54
C THR A 154 6.40 -27.64 10.06
N ARG A 155 6.11 -26.53 10.74
CA ARG A 155 6.23 -26.42 12.20
C ARG A 155 4.92 -26.62 12.94
N GLY A 156 3.80 -26.70 12.23
CA GLY A 156 2.46 -26.75 12.83
C GLY A 156 2.06 -25.46 13.53
N LEU A 157 2.55 -24.31 13.07
CA LEU A 157 2.21 -23.00 13.65
C LEU A 157 0.89 -22.48 13.08
N PRO A 158 0.03 -21.85 13.90
CA PRO A 158 -1.11 -21.10 13.40
C PRO A 158 -0.66 -19.96 12.47
N LEU A 159 -1.49 -19.66 11.46
CA LEU A 159 -1.24 -18.63 10.45
C LEU A 159 -2.49 -17.77 10.28
N VAL A 160 -2.31 -16.45 10.40
CA VAL A 160 -3.32 -15.43 10.14
C VAL A 160 -3.01 -14.77 8.80
N GLU A 161 -3.86 -14.99 7.81
CA GLU A 161 -3.77 -14.27 6.53
C GLU A 161 -4.58 -12.97 6.63
N VAL A 162 -3.96 -11.85 6.23
CA VAL A 162 -4.50 -10.50 6.41
C VAL A 162 -4.62 -9.80 5.07
N GLN A 163 -5.78 -9.19 4.83
CA GLN A 163 -5.99 -8.42 3.61
C GLN A 163 -5.13 -7.15 3.60
N HIS A 164 -4.48 -6.88 2.46
CA HIS A 164 -3.48 -5.83 2.30
C HIS A 164 -3.97 -4.44 2.75
N HIS A 165 -5.14 -4.00 2.29
CA HIS A 165 -5.70 -2.69 2.60
C HIS A 165 -6.21 -2.60 4.04
N HIS A 166 -6.69 -3.71 4.59
CA HIS A 166 -7.01 -3.83 6.00
C HIS A 166 -5.75 -3.73 6.86
N ALA A 167 -4.63 -4.33 6.44
CA ALA A 167 -3.33 -4.15 7.11
C ALA A 167 -2.86 -2.68 7.07
N HIS A 168 -3.02 -1.97 5.96
CA HIS A 168 -2.78 -0.51 5.87
C HIS A 168 -3.61 0.27 6.90
N VAL A 169 -4.90 -0.03 7.02
CA VAL A 169 -5.78 0.65 7.99
C VAL A 169 -5.43 0.31 9.43
N VAL A 170 -5.18 -0.98 9.70
CA VAL A 170 -4.88 -1.47 11.05
C VAL A 170 -3.49 -1.04 11.53
N SER A 171 -2.54 -0.78 10.63
CA SER A 171 -1.25 -0.19 11.01
C SER A 171 -1.46 1.19 11.66
N VAL A 172 -2.32 2.03 11.08
CA VAL A 172 -2.73 3.31 11.68
C VAL A 172 -3.44 3.09 13.01
N MET A 173 -4.40 2.17 13.05
CA MET A 173 -5.12 1.88 14.30
C MET A 173 -4.18 1.46 15.43
N GLY A 174 -3.19 0.62 15.13
CA GLY A 174 -2.17 0.16 16.08
C GLY A 174 -1.32 1.31 16.61
N GLU A 175 -0.79 2.17 15.74
CA GLU A 175 0.04 3.33 16.15
C GLU A 175 -0.71 4.31 17.06
N HIS A 176 -2.01 4.46 16.85
CA HIS A 176 -2.86 5.40 17.61
C HIS A 176 -3.63 4.74 18.76
N GLY A 177 -3.48 3.43 18.97
CA GLY A 177 -4.20 2.68 20.01
C GLY A 177 -5.73 2.68 19.81
N LEU A 178 -6.20 2.71 18.56
CA LEU A 178 -7.61 2.69 18.22
C LEU A 178 -8.14 1.26 18.24
N SER A 179 -9.13 0.98 19.08
CA SER A 179 -9.80 -0.33 19.17
C SER A 179 -11.21 -0.33 18.58
N GLY A 180 -11.86 0.83 18.51
CA GLY A 180 -13.19 1.00 17.94
C GLY A 180 -13.20 0.95 16.40
N PRO A 181 -14.37 0.78 15.79
CA PRO A 181 -14.54 0.79 14.34
C PRO A 181 -14.16 2.14 13.74
N VAL A 182 -13.42 2.10 12.64
CA VAL A 182 -12.98 3.29 11.89
C VAL A 182 -13.45 3.22 10.44
N CYS A 183 -13.57 4.39 9.80
CA CYS A 183 -13.64 4.52 8.37
C CYS A 183 -12.20 4.54 7.83
N GLY A 184 -11.69 3.38 7.44
CA GLY A 184 -10.37 3.23 6.84
C GLY A 184 -10.40 3.59 5.35
N ILE A 185 -9.58 4.54 4.92
CA ILE A 185 -9.42 4.90 3.51
C ILE A 185 -8.01 4.48 3.10
N ALA A 186 -7.94 3.46 2.25
CA ALA A 186 -6.71 2.82 1.82
C ALA A 186 -6.48 3.08 0.32
N PHE A 187 -5.72 4.13 0.00
CA PHE A 187 -5.41 4.50 -1.39
C PHE A 187 -3.97 4.12 -1.72
N ASP A 188 -3.82 3.24 -2.70
CA ASP A 188 -2.54 2.59 -3.00
C ASP A 188 -2.36 2.29 -4.49
N GLY A 189 -1.19 1.77 -4.86
CA GLY A 189 -0.86 1.31 -6.20
C GLY A 189 -1.51 -0.02 -6.54
N THR A 190 -1.24 -1.07 -5.76
CA THR A 190 -1.76 -2.41 -6.02
C THR A 190 -1.84 -3.21 -4.72
N GLY A 191 -2.98 -3.81 -4.44
CA GLY A 191 -3.09 -4.87 -3.45
C GLY A 191 -4.09 -5.94 -3.88
N PHE A 192 -3.93 -7.15 -3.34
CA PHE A 192 -4.79 -8.28 -3.71
C PHE A 192 -6.21 -8.10 -3.17
N GLY A 193 -7.18 -8.02 -4.07
CA GLY A 193 -8.59 -8.01 -3.74
C GLY A 193 -9.12 -9.39 -3.41
N VAL A 194 -10.05 -9.48 -2.46
CA VAL A 194 -10.68 -10.77 -2.11
C VAL A 194 -11.61 -11.30 -3.22
N ASP A 195 -11.99 -10.44 -4.15
CA ASP A 195 -12.69 -10.74 -5.40
C ASP A 195 -11.73 -11.14 -6.55
N GLY A 196 -10.43 -11.22 -6.28
CA GLY A 196 -9.39 -11.52 -7.26
C GLY A 196 -9.00 -10.34 -8.16
N ALA A 197 -9.60 -9.16 -7.97
CA ALA A 197 -9.22 -7.94 -8.68
C ALA A 197 -8.03 -7.24 -8.01
N ILE A 198 -7.51 -6.20 -8.65
CA ILE A 198 -6.43 -5.37 -8.10
C ILE A 198 -7.05 -4.18 -7.37
N TRP A 199 -6.96 -4.17 -6.05
CA TRP A 199 -7.44 -3.06 -5.23
C TRP A 199 -6.39 -1.95 -5.09
N GLY A 200 -6.83 -0.78 -4.66
CA GLY A 200 -5.97 0.38 -4.39
C GLY A 200 -6.73 1.70 -4.22
N GLY A 201 -8.05 1.63 -4.05
CA GLY A 201 -8.93 2.81 -3.92
C GLY A 201 -10.09 2.49 -3.00
N GLU A 202 -9.78 1.92 -1.84
CA GLU A 202 -10.78 1.27 -1.00
C GLU A 202 -11.16 2.14 0.19
N VAL A 203 -12.45 2.09 0.54
CA VAL A 203 -12.99 2.57 1.80
C VAL A 203 -13.52 1.36 2.55
N LEU A 204 -12.90 1.08 3.69
CA LEU A 204 -13.21 -0.04 4.54
C LEU A 204 -13.85 0.48 5.83
N ILE A 205 -14.92 -0.18 6.29
CA ILE A 205 -15.26 -0.11 7.71
C ILE A 205 -14.42 -1.18 8.39
N SER A 206 -13.54 -0.80 9.32
CA SER A 206 -12.57 -1.73 9.89
C SER A 206 -12.54 -1.65 11.41
N ASN A 207 -12.36 -2.80 12.04
CA ASN A 207 -11.79 -2.89 13.38
C ASN A 207 -10.44 -3.62 13.30
N LEU A 208 -9.83 -3.94 14.45
CA LEU A 208 -8.52 -4.60 14.48
C LEU A 208 -8.51 -6.03 13.88
N ARG A 209 -9.67 -6.69 13.71
CA ARG A 209 -9.75 -8.10 13.28
C ARG A 209 -10.38 -8.28 11.91
N ALA A 210 -11.35 -7.45 11.57
CA ALA A 210 -12.22 -7.65 10.43
C ALA A 210 -12.56 -6.33 9.75
N PHE A 211 -13.02 -6.45 8.50
CA PHE A 211 -13.39 -5.30 7.69
C PHE A 211 -14.62 -5.59 6.82
N GLU A 212 -15.34 -4.54 6.47
CA GLU A 212 -16.32 -4.51 5.38
C GLU A 212 -15.79 -3.58 4.30
N ARG A 213 -15.80 -4.03 3.04
CA ARG A 213 -15.56 -3.13 1.91
C ARG A 213 -16.80 -2.28 1.69
N PHE A 214 -16.74 -1.01 2.08
CA PHE A 214 -17.87 -0.09 2.07
C PHE A 214 -18.01 0.65 0.73
N ALA A 215 -16.89 1.17 0.23
CA ALA A 215 -16.84 1.80 -1.07
C ALA A 215 -15.51 1.52 -1.78
N ASN A 216 -15.51 1.63 -3.11
CA ASN A 216 -14.29 1.60 -3.90
C ASN A 216 -14.44 2.43 -5.17
N PHE A 217 -13.32 2.77 -5.82
CA PHE A 217 -13.39 3.35 -7.17
C PHE A 217 -13.88 2.33 -8.18
N ALA A 218 -14.72 2.79 -9.12
CA ALA A 218 -15.19 1.96 -10.22
C ALA A 218 -14.01 1.30 -10.95
N TYR A 219 -14.18 0.02 -11.28
CA TYR A 219 -13.12 -0.78 -11.87
C TYR A 219 -12.75 -0.31 -13.29
N VAL A 220 -11.46 -0.12 -13.53
CA VAL A 220 -10.88 0.15 -14.85
C VAL A 220 -10.01 -1.02 -15.31
N PRO A 221 -10.00 -1.39 -16.61
CA PRO A 221 -9.17 -2.45 -17.14
C PRO A 221 -7.70 -2.02 -17.21
N MET A 222 -6.79 -2.96 -16.91
CA MET A 222 -5.35 -2.78 -17.08
C MET A 222 -4.84 -3.61 -18.26
N PRO A 223 -4.88 -3.12 -19.52
CA PRO A 223 -4.43 -3.90 -20.67
C PRO A 223 -2.94 -4.26 -20.57
N GLY A 224 -2.67 -5.56 -20.39
CA GLY A 224 -1.33 -6.10 -20.15
C GLY A 224 -0.94 -6.21 -18.67
N GLY A 225 -1.86 -5.99 -17.74
CA GLY A 225 -1.65 -6.15 -16.29
C GLY A 225 -0.52 -5.27 -15.75
N ALA A 226 0.46 -5.87 -15.08
CA ALA A 226 1.62 -5.18 -14.52
C ALA A 226 2.41 -4.33 -15.54
N ALA A 227 2.29 -4.60 -16.85
CA ALA A 227 2.87 -3.75 -17.89
C ALA A 227 2.35 -2.31 -17.85
N CYS A 228 1.12 -2.07 -17.37
CA CYS A 228 0.56 -0.72 -17.20
C CYS A 228 1.37 0.13 -16.20
N VAL A 229 2.02 -0.48 -15.21
CA VAL A 229 2.86 0.24 -14.24
C VAL A 229 4.11 0.82 -14.90
N LYS A 230 4.68 0.09 -15.88
CA LYS A 230 5.86 0.52 -16.65
C LYS A 230 5.51 1.36 -17.89
N HIS A 231 4.26 1.27 -18.34
CA HIS A 231 3.77 1.98 -19.53
C HIS A 231 2.43 2.68 -19.23
N PRO A 232 2.45 3.84 -18.54
CA PRO A 232 1.25 4.58 -18.13
C PRO A 232 0.27 4.92 -19.25
N LEU A 233 0.72 5.04 -20.50
CA LEU A 233 -0.18 5.24 -21.65
C LEU A 233 -1.14 4.06 -21.87
N ARG A 234 -0.77 2.83 -21.49
CA ARG A 234 -1.70 1.68 -21.49
C ARG A 234 -2.75 1.81 -20.40
N MET A 235 -2.35 2.31 -19.22
CA MET A 235 -3.28 2.61 -18.14
C MET A 235 -4.24 3.74 -18.53
N ALA A 236 -3.74 4.78 -19.19
CA ALA A 236 -4.56 5.84 -19.77
C ALA A 236 -5.56 5.29 -20.78
N TYR A 237 -5.15 4.40 -21.68
CA TYR A 237 -6.07 3.74 -22.61
C TYR A 237 -7.18 2.98 -21.87
N GLY A 238 -6.82 2.18 -20.86
CA GLY A 238 -7.80 1.44 -20.06
C GLY A 238 -8.81 2.34 -19.36
N ALA A 239 -8.35 3.46 -18.77
CA ALA A 239 -9.23 4.46 -18.16
C ALA A 239 -10.14 5.14 -19.21
N LEU A 240 -9.60 5.56 -20.35
CA LEU A 240 -10.39 6.16 -21.43
C LEU A 240 -11.45 5.19 -21.98
N TRP A 241 -11.12 3.92 -22.12
CA TRP A 241 -12.06 2.88 -22.55
C TRP A 241 -13.19 2.70 -21.53
N ALA A 242 -12.86 2.59 -20.24
CA ALA A 242 -13.86 2.40 -19.19
C ALA A 242 -14.80 3.59 -19.02
N PHE A 243 -14.30 4.80 -19.26
CA PHE A 243 -15.06 6.04 -19.09
C PHE A 243 -15.76 6.52 -20.38
N ASP A 244 -15.66 5.77 -21.47
CA ASP A 244 -16.20 6.15 -22.79
C ASP A 244 -15.63 7.49 -23.31
N LEU A 245 -14.30 7.65 -23.19
CA LEU A 245 -13.57 8.89 -23.51
C LEU A 245 -12.51 8.71 -24.62
N LEU A 246 -12.47 7.56 -25.30
CA LEU A 246 -11.50 7.31 -26.38
C LEU A 246 -11.61 8.31 -27.54
N GLU A 247 -12.83 8.77 -27.87
CA GLU A 247 -13.06 9.75 -28.93
C GLU A 247 -12.90 11.21 -28.47
N HIS A 248 -12.57 11.44 -27.20
CA HIS A 248 -12.48 12.79 -26.65
C HIS A 248 -11.28 13.55 -27.25
N PRO A 249 -11.43 14.81 -27.73
CA PRO A 249 -10.34 15.56 -28.36
C PRO A 249 -9.08 15.69 -27.48
N GLY A 250 -9.25 15.89 -26.17
CA GLY A 250 -8.13 15.93 -25.21
C GLY A 250 -7.33 14.63 -25.09
N ALA A 251 -7.87 13.48 -25.52
CA ALA A 251 -7.17 12.19 -25.48
C ALA A 251 -6.28 11.96 -26.71
N ALA A 252 -6.46 12.73 -27.79
CA ALA A 252 -5.84 12.47 -29.09
C ALA A 252 -4.31 12.35 -29.03
N ASP A 253 -3.62 13.25 -28.31
CA ASP A 253 -2.15 13.21 -28.21
C ASP A 253 -1.65 11.93 -27.52
N ALA A 254 -2.36 11.47 -26.47
CA ALA A 254 -1.98 10.28 -25.71
C ALA A 254 -2.20 9.01 -26.55
N LEU A 255 -3.31 8.95 -27.29
CA LEU A 255 -3.61 7.84 -28.20
C LEU A 255 -2.63 7.81 -29.38
N MET A 256 -2.27 8.97 -29.92
CA MET A 256 -1.25 9.08 -30.96
C MET A 256 0.13 8.65 -30.45
N ALA A 257 0.50 9.03 -29.22
CA ALA A 257 1.75 8.61 -28.59
C ALA A 257 1.79 7.10 -28.30
N LEU A 258 0.65 6.50 -27.96
CA LEU A 258 0.51 5.05 -27.79
C LEU A 258 0.67 4.30 -29.13
N GLY A 259 0.24 4.91 -30.24
CA GLY A 259 0.45 4.39 -31.60
C GLY A 259 -0.19 3.02 -31.80
N GLU A 260 0.53 2.09 -32.43
CA GLU A 260 0.05 0.72 -32.71
C GLU A 260 -0.32 -0.07 -31.44
N GLN A 261 0.15 0.35 -30.26
CA GLN A 261 -0.22 -0.28 -29.00
C GLN A 261 -1.68 -0.01 -28.61
N ALA A 262 -2.35 0.98 -29.20
CA ALA A 262 -3.77 1.26 -28.96
C ALA A 262 -4.64 0.08 -29.42
N ASP A 263 -4.43 -0.41 -30.65
CA ASP A 263 -5.14 -1.57 -31.20
C ASP A 263 -4.86 -2.85 -30.39
N VAL A 264 -3.65 -2.97 -29.83
CA VAL A 264 -3.29 -4.07 -28.94
C VAL A 264 -4.06 -3.98 -27.63
N CYS A 265 -4.19 -2.79 -27.05
CA CYS A 265 -4.97 -2.58 -25.82
C CYS A 265 -6.44 -2.88 -26.05
N GLU A 266 -7.01 -2.44 -27.16
CA GLU A 266 -8.39 -2.76 -27.57
C GLU A 266 -8.61 -4.28 -27.62
N GLN A 267 -7.75 -5.00 -28.35
CA GLN A 267 -7.84 -6.46 -28.47
C GLN A 267 -7.67 -7.18 -27.14
N MET A 268 -6.81 -6.67 -26.25
CA MET A 268 -6.62 -7.22 -24.90
C MET A 268 -7.89 -7.09 -24.08
N ILE A 269 -8.54 -5.92 -24.10
CA ILE A 269 -9.76 -5.65 -23.36
C ILE A 269 -10.93 -6.46 -23.94
N ASP A 270 -11.19 -6.37 -25.24
CA ASP A 270 -12.32 -7.03 -25.91
C ASP A 270 -12.30 -8.55 -25.76
N ARG A 271 -11.10 -9.14 -25.68
CA ARG A 271 -10.91 -10.59 -25.56
C ARG A 271 -10.63 -11.05 -24.13
N GLY A 272 -10.56 -10.14 -23.16
CA GLY A 272 -10.19 -10.45 -21.78
C GLY A 272 -8.79 -11.06 -21.64
N LEU A 273 -7.84 -10.69 -22.50
CA LEU A 273 -6.48 -11.23 -22.49
C LEU A 273 -5.57 -10.38 -21.60
N ASN A 274 -5.10 -10.97 -20.50
CA ASN A 274 -4.18 -10.32 -19.54
C ASN A 274 -4.61 -8.89 -19.17
N THR A 275 -5.90 -8.73 -18.89
CA THR A 275 -6.53 -7.44 -18.57
C THR A 275 -7.24 -7.56 -17.23
N PRO A 276 -6.49 -7.62 -16.11
CA PRO A 276 -7.12 -7.55 -14.80
C PRO A 276 -7.80 -6.20 -14.60
N MET A 277 -8.87 -6.20 -13.81
CA MET A 277 -9.57 -4.99 -13.41
C MET A 277 -8.92 -4.40 -12.16
N THR A 278 -8.88 -3.07 -12.07
CA THR A 278 -8.36 -2.37 -10.90
C THR A 278 -9.23 -1.21 -10.42
N SER A 279 -9.34 -1.05 -9.11
CA SER A 279 -9.92 0.12 -8.43
C SER A 279 -8.82 1.07 -7.92
N SER A 280 -7.57 0.89 -8.37
CA SER A 280 -6.41 1.58 -7.83
C SER A 280 -6.39 3.08 -8.10
N VAL A 281 -6.30 3.87 -7.02
CA VAL A 281 -6.07 5.31 -7.11
C VAL A 281 -4.69 5.59 -7.70
N GLY A 282 -3.66 4.83 -7.34
CA GLY A 282 -2.33 4.98 -7.95
C GLY A 282 -2.37 4.83 -9.48
N ARG A 283 -3.17 3.88 -9.99
CA ARG A 283 -3.35 3.69 -11.44
C ARG A 283 -4.16 4.81 -12.10
N LEU A 284 -5.14 5.39 -11.41
CA LEU A 284 -5.83 6.60 -11.90
C LEU A 284 -4.87 7.80 -11.98
N PHE A 285 -3.95 7.95 -11.02
CA PHE A 285 -2.90 8.97 -11.07
C PHE A 285 -1.94 8.74 -12.24
N ASP A 286 -1.53 7.49 -12.48
CA ASP A 286 -0.68 7.15 -13.63
C ASP A 286 -1.36 7.49 -14.96
N ALA A 287 -2.64 7.15 -15.10
CA ALA A 287 -3.45 7.49 -16.27
C ALA A 287 -3.54 9.01 -16.49
N ALA A 288 -3.85 9.78 -15.44
CA ALA A 288 -3.95 11.23 -15.52
C ALA A 288 -2.60 11.89 -15.87
N SER A 289 -1.52 11.42 -15.27
CA SER A 289 -0.16 11.89 -15.56
C SER A 289 0.22 11.64 -17.02
N ALA A 290 -0.10 10.46 -17.55
CA ALA A 290 0.14 10.13 -18.95
C ALA A 290 -0.72 10.95 -19.92
N LEU A 291 -2.01 11.16 -19.61
CA LEU A 291 -2.93 11.96 -20.44
C LEU A 291 -2.51 13.42 -20.54
N LEU A 292 -1.93 13.96 -19.46
CA LEU A 292 -1.39 15.32 -19.41
C LEU A 292 0.02 15.43 -19.98
N GLY A 293 0.64 14.32 -20.39
CA GLY A 293 2.02 14.28 -20.88
C GLY A 293 3.08 14.58 -19.81
N VAL A 294 2.72 14.44 -18.53
CA VAL A 294 3.64 14.68 -17.39
C VAL A 294 4.65 13.55 -17.26
N CYS A 295 4.19 12.29 -17.35
CA CYS A 295 5.04 11.12 -17.34
C CYS A 295 4.46 10.01 -18.22
N THR A 296 5.18 9.63 -19.26
CA THR A 296 4.81 8.52 -20.16
C THR A 296 5.78 7.34 -20.10
N GLU A 297 6.98 7.56 -19.56
CA GLU A 297 8.07 6.57 -19.47
C GLU A 297 8.67 6.60 -18.05
N PRO A 298 8.00 5.98 -17.07
CA PRO A 298 8.51 5.92 -15.71
C PRO A 298 9.76 5.04 -15.62
N THR A 299 10.71 5.50 -14.82
CA THR A 299 11.98 4.87 -14.46
C THR A 299 11.91 4.16 -13.10
N TYR A 300 10.93 4.51 -12.25
CA TYR A 300 10.66 3.83 -10.99
C TYR A 300 9.16 3.81 -10.67
N GLU A 301 8.78 2.95 -9.72
CA GLU A 301 7.40 2.77 -9.28
C GLU A 301 6.85 4.04 -8.62
N GLY A 302 5.65 4.47 -9.03
CA GLY A 302 4.98 5.66 -8.50
C GLY A 302 5.47 6.99 -9.09
N GLU A 303 6.47 6.97 -9.98
CA GLU A 303 6.98 8.19 -10.63
C GLU A 303 5.89 9.05 -11.30
N PRO A 304 4.90 8.51 -12.05
CA PRO A 304 3.90 9.34 -12.69
C PRO A 304 3.04 10.12 -11.69
N ALA A 305 2.68 9.50 -10.57
CA ALA A 305 1.92 10.14 -9.49
C ALA A 305 2.74 11.23 -8.78
N ILE A 306 4.01 10.96 -8.48
CA ILE A 306 4.94 11.92 -7.87
C ILE A 306 5.16 13.14 -8.77
N LEU A 307 5.38 12.92 -10.07
CA LEU A 307 5.57 14.01 -11.03
C LEU A 307 4.29 14.81 -11.25
N LEU A 308 3.11 14.17 -11.20
CA LEU A 308 1.83 14.86 -11.27
C LEU A 308 1.60 15.77 -10.05
N GLU A 309 2.02 15.33 -8.86
CA GLU A 309 2.02 16.19 -7.67
C GLU A 309 2.94 17.40 -7.86
N ALA A 310 4.19 17.16 -8.28
CA ALA A 310 5.18 18.23 -8.49
C ALA A 310 4.72 19.26 -9.53
N ALA A 311 3.99 18.81 -10.56
CA ALA A 311 3.44 19.66 -11.60
C ALA A 311 2.45 20.72 -11.09
N MET A 312 1.84 20.56 -9.90
CA MET A 312 0.94 21.58 -9.31
C MET A 312 1.64 22.88 -8.91
N THR A 313 2.96 22.82 -8.72
CA THR A 313 3.79 23.95 -8.25
C THR A 313 4.73 24.49 -9.30
N SER A 314 4.71 23.94 -10.52
CA SER A 314 5.41 24.57 -11.63
C SER A 314 4.66 25.84 -12.03
N ASP A 315 4.93 26.91 -11.29
CA ASP A 315 4.93 28.23 -11.90
C ASP A 315 5.75 28.08 -13.18
N ALA A 316 5.18 28.52 -14.29
CA ALA A 316 5.96 28.97 -15.41
C ALA A 316 6.82 30.14 -14.89
N CYS A 317 7.91 29.82 -14.20
CA CYS A 317 9.09 30.67 -14.17
C CYS A 317 9.58 30.69 -15.61
N CYS A 318 8.98 31.60 -16.39
CA CYS A 318 9.69 32.34 -17.41
C CYS A 318 10.93 32.92 -16.75
N HIS A 319 11.99 32.14 -16.63
CA HIS A 319 13.33 32.71 -16.58
C HIS A 319 13.52 33.34 -17.96
N PRO A 320 13.63 34.68 -18.09
CA PRO A 320 14.14 35.24 -19.32
C PRO A 320 15.51 34.61 -19.54
N GLU A 321 15.75 34.12 -20.75
CA GLU A 321 17.01 33.52 -21.16
C GLU A 321 18.18 34.33 -20.60
N ARG A 322 19.01 33.67 -19.80
CA ARG A 322 20.24 34.28 -19.31
C ARG A 322 21.18 34.38 -20.52
N PRO A 323 21.67 35.58 -20.89
CA PRO A 323 22.46 35.73 -22.11
C PRO A 323 23.74 34.91 -22.00
N GLU A 324 24.03 34.17 -23.07
CA GLU A 324 25.23 33.36 -23.24
C GLU A 324 26.48 34.14 -22.83
N GLN A 325 27.30 33.55 -21.95
CA GLN A 325 28.67 34.00 -21.73
C GLN A 325 29.63 33.12 -22.52
N PRO A 326 30.67 33.70 -23.15
CA PRO A 326 31.48 33.00 -24.14
C PRO A 326 32.43 31.97 -23.50
N SER A 327 32.70 30.93 -24.27
CA SER A 327 33.56 29.81 -23.94
C SER A 327 35.00 30.23 -23.61
N CYS A 328 35.53 29.70 -22.50
CA CYS A 328 36.96 29.71 -22.21
C CYS A 328 37.55 28.33 -22.58
N HIS A 329 38.43 28.32 -23.59
CA HIS A 329 39.30 27.20 -23.91
C HIS A 329 40.56 27.17 -23.00
N PRO A 330 41.28 26.03 -22.92
CA PRO A 330 42.24 25.75 -21.84
C PRO A 330 43.69 26.08 -22.24
N GLU A 331 44.50 26.67 -21.35
CA GLU A 331 45.96 26.62 -21.47
C GLU A 331 46.69 26.53 -20.11
N ARG A 332 47.48 25.44 -20.01
CA ARG A 332 48.81 25.29 -19.40
C ARG A 332 48.98 25.52 -17.88
N ALA A 333 49.12 24.41 -17.16
CA ALA A 333 49.77 24.34 -15.85
C ALA A 333 51.02 23.45 -15.92
N GLU A 334 52.14 23.93 -15.40
CA GLU A 334 53.35 23.18 -15.01
C GLU A 334 54.12 23.98 -13.93
N PRO A 335 55.02 23.38 -13.12
CA PRO A 335 54.98 22.06 -12.46
C PRO A 335 55.45 22.08 -10.97
N SER A 336 54.99 21.09 -10.18
CA SER A 336 55.62 20.25 -9.09
C SER A 336 56.79 20.76 -8.19
N PRO A 337 57.03 20.20 -6.97
CA PRO A 337 57.08 18.74 -6.70
C PRO A 337 56.64 18.16 -5.32
N CYS A 338 56.04 16.96 -5.40
CA CYS A 338 56.37 15.65 -4.76
C CYS A 338 57.12 15.62 -3.40
N HIS A 339 56.49 15.12 -2.32
CA HIS A 339 56.51 13.70 -1.79
C HIS A 339 57.76 13.35 -0.93
N PRO A 340 57.77 12.33 -0.04
CA PRO A 340 56.86 11.15 -0.01
C PRO A 340 56.36 10.66 1.36
N GLU A 341 55.31 9.83 1.32
CA GLU A 341 54.96 8.83 2.32
C GLU A 341 55.86 7.59 2.20
N ARG A 342 56.00 6.81 3.27
CA ARG A 342 56.47 5.43 3.21
C ARG A 342 55.67 4.53 4.16
N ALA A 343 55.26 3.39 3.60
CA ALA A 343 54.50 2.31 4.22
C ALA A 343 55.33 1.46 5.20
N GLU A 344 54.64 0.80 6.15
CA GLU A 344 54.60 -0.67 6.38
C GLU A 344 54.32 -1.07 7.86
N ARG A 345 53.20 -1.78 8.05
CA ARG A 345 53.04 -3.14 8.66
C ARG A 345 53.64 -3.51 10.05
N VAL A 346 52.78 -4.18 10.85
CA VAL A 346 52.98 -5.31 11.80
C VAL A 346 53.08 -5.06 13.34
N GLU A 347 52.20 -5.81 14.05
CA GLU A 347 52.21 -6.36 15.44
C GLU A 347 52.15 -5.50 16.71
N GLY A 348 51.08 -5.74 17.49
CA GLY A 348 51.19 -6.43 18.79
C GLY A 348 51.30 -5.60 20.08
N SER A 349 50.47 -6.01 21.07
CA SER A 349 50.68 -5.92 22.53
C SER A 349 49.91 -4.85 23.34
N ARG A 350 48.94 -5.38 24.12
CA ARG A 350 48.59 -5.11 25.53
C ARG A 350 48.87 -3.71 26.13
N ALA A 351 47.82 -3.06 26.65
CA ALA A 351 47.52 -2.91 28.09
C ALA A 351 46.61 -1.68 28.38
N ALA A 352 45.56 -1.88 29.19
CA ALA A 352 44.83 -0.83 29.92
C ALA A 352 45.63 -0.43 31.21
N PRO A 353 45.15 0.40 32.18
CA PRO A 353 43.88 1.13 32.32
C PRO A 353 44.01 2.55 32.98
N ALA A 354 42.88 3.03 33.54
CA ALA A 354 42.68 4.08 34.57
C ALA A 354 42.37 5.49 34.02
N GLY A 355 41.36 6.21 34.51
CA GLY A 355 40.42 5.95 35.60
C GLY A 355 39.63 7.24 35.88
N ALA A 356 38.37 7.06 36.30
CA ALA A 356 37.54 7.92 37.13
C ALA A 356 37.47 9.44 36.85
N LEU A 357 36.25 9.93 36.68
CA LEU A 357 35.63 10.81 37.69
C LEU A 357 34.11 10.91 37.44
N LEU A 358 33.37 10.38 38.41
CA LEU A 358 31.95 10.63 38.65
C LEU A 358 31.76 12.06 39.17
N ALA A 359 30.68 12.73 38.75
CA ALA A 359 29.86 13.53 39.67
C ALA A 359 28.48 13.82 39.07
N ASP A 360 27.46 13.40 39.81
CA ASP A 360 26.04 13.64 39.67
C ASP A 360 25.64 15.12 39.50
N ALA A 361 24.57 15.35 38.73
CA ALA A 361 23.54 16.33 39.09
C ALA A 361 22.20 15.99 38.41
N LYS A 362 21.29 15.40 39.20
CA LYS A 362 19.85 15.33 38.92
C LYS A 362 19.26 16.74 38.81
N ARG A 363 18.39 16.98 37.82
CA ARG A 363 17.34 18.01 37.91
C ARG A 363 16.13 17.65 37.04
N ASP A 364 15.01 17.41 37.72
CA ASP A 364 13.64 17.29 37.22
C ASP A 364 13.05 18.71 37.00
N PRO A 365 11.82 18.90 36.46
CA PRO A 365 11.53 19.85 35.39
C PRO A 365 10.73 21.06 35.92
N SER A 366 10.61 22.10 35.10
CA SER A 366 9.48 23.06 35.03
C SER A 366 9.96 24.47 34.67
N THR A 367 9.15 25.12 33.83
CA THR A 367 9.15 26.56 33.47
C THR A 367 10.35 26.99 32.60
N THR A 368 10.23 27.71 31.48
CA THR A 368 9.29 28.78 31.13
C THR A 368 9.30 28.95 29.61
N ALA A 369 8.13 29.23 29.04
CA ALA A 369 7.94 29.66 27.66
C ALA A 369 8.81 30.88 27.31
N LEU A 370 9.52 30.79 26.18
CA LEU A 370 10.05 31.94 25.45
C LEU A 370 9.32 32.04 24.12
N ARG A 371 8.24 32.83 24.13
CA ARG A 371 7.66 33.41 22.92
C ARG A 371 8.68 34.38 22.32
N ALA A 372 9.21 34.06 21.15
CA ALA A 372 9.79 35.04 20.26
C ALA A 372 8.78 35.31 19.14
N SER A 373 8.09 36.44 19.25
CA SER A 373 7.29 37.05 18.20
C SER A 373 8.22 37.59 17.12
N ALA A 374 8.28 36.91 15.97
CA ALA A 374 8.71 37.50 14.72
C ALA A 374 7.47 37.67 13.85
N GLN A 375 7.05 38.92 13.67
CA GLN A 375 6.12 39.32 12.63
C GLN A 375 6.81 39.08 11.28
N ASP A 376 6.32 38.12 10.51
CA ASP A 376 6.65 38.00 9.09
C ASP A 376 5.40 38.43 8.30
N ASP A 377 5.40 39.68 7.86
CA ASP A 377 4.39 40.31 7.01
C ASP A 377 4.49 39.76 5.56
N ARG A 378 4.31 38.45 5.36
CA ARG A 378 4.32 37.82 4.02
C ARG A 378 3.30 36.71 3.75
N ASP A 379 2.26 36.57 4.58
CA ASP A 379 1.10 35.76 4.22
C ASP A 379 -0.11 36.64 3.89
N GLN A 380 -0.12 37.15 2.67
CA GLN A 380 -1.36 37.58 2.03
C GLN A 380 -1.86 36.37 1.23
N PRO A 381 -2.92 35.66 1.67
CA PRO A 381 -3.45 34.56 0.89
C PRO A 381 -3.95 35.14 -0.44
N CYS A 382 -3.32 34.76 -1.54
CA CYS A 382 -3.84 35.02 -2.87
C CYS A 382 -5.30 34.57 -2.88
N ALA A 383 -6.21 35.50 -3.19
CA ALA A 383 -7.63 35.25 -3.23
C ALA A 383 -7.92 34.06 -4.14
N PHE A 384 -8.23 32.92 -3.52
CA PHE A 384 -8.60 31.70 -4.21
C PHE A 384 -9.90 31.94 -4.97
N ALA A 385 -9.94 31.55 -6.25
CA ALA A 385 -11.20 31.40 -6.96
C ALA A 385 -11.98 30.29 -6.25
N GLN A 386 -12.91 30.68 -5.39
CA GLN A 386 -13.83 29.77 -4.70
C GLN A 386 -15.04 29.47 -5.58
N ASP A 387 -15.46 28.20 -5.53
CA ASP A 387 -16.79 27.62 -5.74
C ASP A 387 -17.29 27.12 -7.12
N ASP A 388 -16.69 27.44 -8.28
CA ASP A 388 -17.19 26.87 -9.58
C ASP A 388 -16.35 25.67 -10.09
N ASP A 389 -15.05 25.66 -9.83
CA ASP A 389 -14.14 24.63 -10.34
C ASP A 389 -14.27 23.27 -9.64
N SER A 390 -14.66 23.25 -8.36
CA SER A 390 -14.72 22.02 -7.56
C SER A 390 -15.87 21.11 -7.98
N SER A 391 -17.00 21.66 -8.43
CA SER A 391 -18.12 20.87 -8.96
C SER A 391 -17.79 20.20 -10.29
N ARG A 392 -16.88 20.78 -11.08
CA ARG A 392 -16.57 20.26 -12.42
C ARG A 392 -15.78 18.95 -12.39
N TYR A 393 -14.90 18.80 -11.40
CA TYR A 393 -14.10 17.59 -11.20
C TYR A 393 -14.74 16.61 -10.20
N ALA A 394 -15.99 16.85 -9.79
CA ALA A 394 -16.67 16.00 -8.82
C ALA A 394 -16.82 14.57 -9.35
N MET A 395 -16.55 13.60 -8.47
CA MET A 395 -16.82 12.19 -8.71
C MET A 395 -18.26 11.87 -8.33
N GLU A 396 -18.87 10.94 -9.05
CA GLU A 396 -20.23 10.50 -8.75
C GLU A 396 -20.22 9.26 -7.85
N VAL A 397 -21.28 9.14 -7.04
CA VAL A 397 -21.50 7.98 -6.19
C VAL A 397 -22.56 7.10 -6.84
N VAL A 398 -22.14 5.93 -7.29
CA VAL A 398 -23.00 4.99 -8.01
C VAL A 398 -23.20 3.75 -7.16
N LYS A 399 -24.42 3.24 -7.13
CA LYS A 399 -24.70 1.95 -6.49
C LYS A 399 -24.14 0.83 -7.35
N ASN A 400 -23.39 -0.12 -6.77
CA ASN A 400 -22.94 -1.28 -7.52
C ASN A 400 -24.14 -2.13 -7.96
N THR A 401 -24.45 -2.13 -9.25
CA THR A 401 -25.53 -2.93 -9.83
C THR A 401 -25.08 -4.35 -10.07
N ALA A 402 -25.84 -5.32 -9.54
CA ALA A 402 -25.55 -6.74 -9.65
C ALA A 402 -25.38 -7.19 -11.11
N THR A 403 -24.30 -7.91 -11.39
CA THR A 403 -24.19 -8.79 -12.56
C THR A 403 -24.70 -10.18 -12.21
N ALA A 404 -24.81 -11.06 -13.22
CA ALA A 404 -25.26 -12.44 -13.01
C ALA A 404 -24.34 -13.26 -12.07
N GLU A 405 -23.10 -12.79 -11.87
CA GLU A 405 -22.09 -13.43 -11.02
C GLU A 405 -21.89 -12.70 -9.69
N SER A 406 -22.56 -11.56 -9.47
CA SER A 406 -22.40 -10.77 -8.25
C SER A 406 -22.96 -11.49 -7.02
N THR A 407 -22.16 -11.52 -5.96
CA THR A 407 -22.59 -11.88 -4.62
C THR A 407 -23.40 -10.74 -3.99
N ALA A 408 -24.15 -11.03 -2.92
CA ALA A 408 -24.84 -9.99 -2.15
C ALA A 408 -23.86 -8.95 -1.58
N GLN A 409 -22.63 -9.37 -1.23
CA GLN A 409 -21.56 -8.49 -0.76
C GLN A 409 -21.04 -7.55 -1.85
N ASP A 410 -21.03 -7.98 -3.12
CA ASP A 410 -20.61 -7.11 -4.23
C ASP A 410 -21.62 -5.98 -4.44
N THR A 411 -22.91 -6.26 -4.28
CA THR A 411 -23.99 -5.28 -4.52
C THR A 411 -24.21 -4.28 -3.39
N SER A 412 -23.61 -4.51 -2.22
CA SER A 412 -23.66 -3.59 -1.07
C SER A 412 -22.57 -2.52 -1.10
N VAL A 413 -21.56 -2.68 -1.97
CA VAL A 413 -20.47 -1.73 -2.11
C VAL A 413 -20.92 -0.50 -2.91
N VAL A 414 -20.50 0.67 -2.47
CA VAL A 414 -20.70 1.94 -3.16
C VAL A 414 -19.51 2.20 -4.11
N LEU A 415 -19.78 2.63 -5.34
CA LEU A 415 -18.73 2.93 -6.32
C LEU A 415 -18.52 4.44 -6.45
N PHE A 416 -17.26 4.87 -6.39
CA PHE A 416 -16.87 6.21 -6.85
C PHE A 416 -16.55 6.16 -8.35
N ASP A 417 -17.36 6.83 -9.15
CA ASP A 417 -17.14 6.96 -10.58
C ASP A 417 -16.25 8.16 -10.89
N ALA A 418 -15.08 7.87 -11.43
CA ALA A 418 -14.07 8.85 -11.84
C ALA A 418 -14.28 9.38 -13.27
N ALA A 419 -15.24 8.83 -14.04
CA ALA A 419 -15.47 9.25 -15.42
C ALA A 419 -15.72 10.76 -15.58
N PRO A 420 -16.57 11.42 -14.76
CA PRO A 420 -16.78 12.87 -14.87
C PRO A 420 -15.50 13.69 -14.63
N MET A 421 -14.68 13.26 -13.66
CA MET A 421 -13.39 13.89 -13.36
C MET A 421 -12.41 13.76 -14.52
N PHE A 422 -12.30 12.58 -15.14
CA PHE A 422 -11.44 12.38 -16.31
C PHE A 422 -11.94 13.15 -17.53
N LYS A 423 -13.26 13.22 -17.74
CA LYS A 423 -13.84 14.07 -18.78
C LYS A 423 -13.46 15.54 -18.55
N ALA A 424 -13.60 16.05 -17.34
CA ALA A 424 -13.24 17.42 -17.00
C ALA A 424 -11.74 17.71 -17.25
N LEU A 425 -10.87 16.77 -16.88
CA LEU A 425 -9.44 16.83 -17.17
C LEU A 425 -9.15 16.95 -18.67
N LEU A 426 -9.83 16.16 -19.50
CA LEU A 426 -9.62 16.20 -20.95
C LEU A 426 -10.25 17.43 -21.61
N ASP A 427 -11.40 17.91 -21.11
CA ASP A 427 -12.02 19.16 -21.54
C ASP A 427 -11.04 20.34 -21.29
N ASP A 428 -10.44 20.39 -20.09
CA ASP A 428 -9.48 21.44 -19.72
C ASP A 428 -8.19 21.34 -20.54
N LYS A 429 -7.68 20.13 -20.77
CA LYS A 429 -6.54 19.91 -21.67
C LYS A 429 -6.84 20.41 -23.09
N ALA A 430 -8.02 20.07 -23.65
CA ALA A 430 -8.42 20.50 -24.98
C ALA A 430 -8.63 22.04 -25.06
N ALA A 431 -9.02 22.67 -23.95
CA ALA A 431 -9.14 24.12 -23.84
C ALA A 431 -7.79 24.83 -23.62
N GLY A 432 -6.67 24.09 -23.51
CA GLY A 432 -5.34 24.67 -23.29
C GLY A 432 -5.13 25.19 -21.86
N VAL A 433 -5.89 24.69 -20.88
CA VAL A 433 -5.67 25.01 -19.47
C VAL A 433 -4.29 24.52 -19.04
N PRO A 434 -3.49 25.32 -18.31
CA PRO A 434 -2.16 24.90 -17.88
C PRO A 434 -2.19 23.62 -17.02
N VAL A 435 -1.27 22.69 -17.29
CA VAL A 435 -1.12 21.43 -16.54
C VAL A 435 -1.09 21.62 -15.01
N PRO A 436 -0.41 22.64 -14.43
CA PRO A 436 -0.42 22.86 -12.98
C PRO A 436 -1.83 23.09 -12.41
N VAL A 437 -2.69 23.76 -13.17
CA VAL A 437 -4.08 24.02 -12.77
C VAL A 437 -4.89 22.73 -12.84
N ILE A 438 -4.76 21.96 -13.93
CA ILE A 438 -5.46 20.68 -14.10
C ILE A 438 -5.02 19.69 -13.01
N ALA A 439 -3.71 19.57 -12.77
CA ALA A 439 -3.16 18.70 -11.73
C ALA A 439 -3.74 19.05 -10.36
N ARG A 440 -3.82 20.34 -10.01
CA ARG A 440 -4.42 20.78 -8.74
C ARG A 440 -5.91 20.45 -8.64
N ARG A 441 -6.69 20.69 -9.70
CA ARG A 441 -8.12 20.35 -9.75
C ARG A 441 -8.34 18.84 -9.61
N PHE A 442 -7.51 18.03 -10.27
CA PHE A 442 -7.50 16.58 -10.15
C PHE A 442 -7.21 16.12 -8.71
N HIS A 443 -6.16 16.63 -8.06
CA HIS A 443 -5.87 16.28 -6.67
C HIS A 443 -6.99 16.70 -5.71
N ASN A 444 -7.58 17.89 -5.92
CA ASN A 444 -8.72 18.35 -5.13
C ASN A 444 -9.92 17.41 -5.23
N ALA A 445 -10.15 16.77 -6.38
CA ALA A 445 -11.23 15.80 -6.54
C ALA A 445 -11.06 14.61 -5.59
N PHE A 446 -9.83 14.09 -5.42
CA PHE A 446 -9.54 13.01 -4.47
C PHE A 446 -9.69 13.47 -3.01
N VAL A 447 -9.33 14.71 -2.68
CA VAL A 447 -9.60 15.28 -1.35
C VAL A 447 -11.11 15.29 -1.07
N GLN A 448 -11.92 15.69 -2.05
CA GLN A 448 -13.38 15.67 -1.90
C GLN A 448 -13.93 14.23 -1.81
N ALA A 449 -13.39 13.29 -2.56
CA ALA A 449 -13.76 11.88 -2.48
C ALA A 449 -13.50 11.29 -1.08
N VAL A 450 -12.36 11.65 -0.46
CA VAL A 450 -12.03 11.26 0.92
C VAL A 450 -13.06 11.79 1.91
N VAL A 451 -13.43 13.07 1.82
CA VAL A 451 -14.44 13.67 2.70
C VAL A 451 -15.81 13.02 2.47
N MET A 452 -16.20 12.85 1.21
CA MET A 452 -17.47 12.23 0.83
C MET A 452 -17.59 10.80 1.37
N ALA A 453 -16.53 10.00 1.26
CA ALA A 453 -16.46 8.66 1.82
C ALA A 453 -16.70 8.65 3.34
N ALA A 454 -16.01 9.54 4.06
CA ALA A 454 -16.16 9.66 5.51
C ALA A 454 -17.58 10.10 5.91
N GLU A 455 -18.17 11.06 5.18
CA GLU A 455 -19.54 11.52 5.43
C GLU A 455 -20.60 10.45 5.16
N LEU A 456 -20.42 9.65 4.11
CA LEU A 456 -21.26 8.49 3.84
C LEU A 456 -21.14 7.45 4.96
N ALA A 457 -19.92 7.11 5.37
CA ALA A 457 -19.68 6.17 6.47
C ALA A 457 -20.29 6.65 7.79
N ARG A 458 -20.17 7.94 8.12
CA ARG A 458 -20.83 8.57 9.28
C ARG A 458 -22.34 8.49 9.19
N THR A 459 -22.91 8.77 8.03
CA THR A 459 -24.37 8.78 7.83
C THR A 459 -24.96 7.37 7.97
N VAL A 460 -24.27 6.35 7.45
CA VAL A 460 -24.75 4.97 7.46
C VAL A 460 -24.46 4.27 8.79
N TYR A 461 -23.30 4.49 9.39
CA TYR A 461 -22.81 3.72 10.54
C TYR A 461 -22.52 4.53 11.81
N GLY A 462 -22.57 5.86 11.76
CA GLY A 462 -22.24 6.73 12.90
C GLY A 462 -20.76 6.76 13.27
N ILE A 463 -19.87 6.40 12.33
CA ILE A 463 -18.42 6.39 12.55
C ILE A 463 -17.85 7.80 12.34
N GLU A 464 -17.11 8.30 13.34
CA GLU A 464 -16.52 9.65 13.34
C GLU A 464 -14.98 9.63 13.30
N VAL A 465 -14.37 8.43 13.34
CA VAL A 465 -12.92 8.24 13.27
C VAL A 465 -12.54 7.74 11.88
N VAL A 466 -11.61 8.45 11.23
CA VAL A 466 -11.11 8.15 9.89
C VAL A 466 -9.62 7.77 9.99
N ALA A 467 -9.24 6.65 9.40
CA ALA A 467 -7.84 6.24 9.27
C ALA A 467 -7.42 6.33 7.79
N LEU A 468 -6.40 7.12 7.48
CA LEU A 468 -5.87 7.26 6.12
C LEU A 468 -4.52 6.54 6.01
N SER A 469 -4.40 5.63 5.05
CA SER A 469 -3.18 4.85 4.81
C SER A 469 -3.11 4.37 3.35
N GLY A 470 -2.01 3.76 2.94
CA GLY A 470 -1.71 3.37 1.56
C GLY A 470 -0.75 4.36 0.86
N GLY A 471 0.02 3.85 -0.11
CA GLY A 471 1.14 4.56 -0.72
C GLY A 471 0.78 5.90 -1.39
N VAL A 472 -0.47 6.10 -1.80
CA VAL A 472 -0.93 7.37 -2.40
C VAL A 472 -0.90 8.50 -1.37
N PHE A 473 -1.07 8.22 -0.08
CA PHE A 473 -0.94 9.22 0.99
C PHE A 473 0.52 9.58 1.32
N MET A 474 1.52 9.12 0.54
CA MET A 474 2.82 9.80 0.50
C MET A 474 2.75 11.14 -0.24
N ASN A 475 1.68 11.37 -1.03
CA ASN A 475 1.40 12.64 -1.67
C ASN A 475 1.06 13.69 -0.60
N ARG A 476 1.97 14.65 -0.45
CA ARG A 476 1.90 15.66 0.61
C ARG A 476 0.69 16.55 0.44
N TYR A 477 0.38 16.94 -0.80
CA TYR A 477 -0.80 17.76 -1.08
C TYR A 477 -2.09 17.06 -0.64
N LEU A 478 -2.26 15.78 -0.99
CA LEU A 478 -3.45 15.01 -0.60
C LEU A 478 -3.57 14.92 0.91
N VAL A 479 -2.51 14.55 1.63
CA VAL A 479 -2.57 14.41 3.10
C VAL A 479 -2.90 15.74 3.77
N GLU A 480 -2.18 16.81 3.47
CA GLU A 480 -2.38 18.11 4.12
C GLU A 480 -3.81 18.63 3.90
N HIS A 481 -4.36 18.46 2.69
CA HIS A 481 -5.69 18.95 2.36
C HIS A 481 -6.81 18.01 2.85
N ALA A 482 -6.60 16.69 2.80
CA ALA A 482 -7.57 15.72 3.31
C ALA A 482 -7.71 15.79 4.82
N LEU A 483 -6.60 15.87 5.57
CA LEU A 483 -6.61 16.06 7.02
C LEU A 483 -7.40 17.32 7.39
N ALA A 484 -7.02 18.45 6.81
CA ALA A 484 -7.67 19.73 7.11
C ALA A 484 -9.16 19.75 6.71
N ALA A 485 -9.54 19.08 5.62
CA ALA A 485 -10.93 19.00 5.17
C ALA A 485 -11.78 18.10 6.07
N LEU A 486 -11.28 16.94 6.46
CA LEU A 486 -11.95 16.01 7.37
C LEU A 486 -12.12 16.61 8.77
N GLU A 487 -11.08 17.27 9.31
CA GLU A 487 -11.16 17.95 10.60
C GLU A 487 -12.22 19.08 10.59
N ARG A 488 -12.27 19.87 9.51
CA ARG A 488 -13.34 20.88 9.33
C ARG A 488 -14.74 20.26 9.26
N ALA A 489 -14.86 19.05 8.73
CA ALA A 489 -16.11 18.29 8.69
C ALA A 489 -16.44 17.58 10.02
N GLY A 490 -15.60 17.73 11.05
CA GLY A 490 -15.81 17.24 12.41
C GLY A 490 -15.32 15.82 12.66
N PHE A 491 -14.48 15.26 11.79
CA PHE A 491 -13.90 13.92 11.98
C PHE A 491 -12.65 13.96 12.87
N THR A 492 -12.44 12.88 13.62
CA THR A 492 -11.13 12.57 14.21
C THR A 492 -10.34 11.78 13.17
N VAL A 493 -9.15 12.25 12.80
CA VAL A 493 -8.38 11.65 11.70
C VAL A 493 -7.05 11.12 12.22
N ALA A 494 -6.69 9.91 11.78
CA ALA A 494 -5.42 9.27 12.07
C ALA A 494 -4.72 8.90 10.75
N VAL A 495 -3.40 9.07 10.72
CA VAL A 495 -2.47 8.67 9.65
C VAL A 495 -1.29 7.95 10.29
N ASN A 496 -0.53 7.15 9.53
CA ASN A 496 0.74 6.62 10.02
C ASN A 496 1.67 7.77 10.44
N ARG A 497 2.34 7.60 11.58
CA ARG A 497 3.20 8.63 12.17
C ARG A 497 4.64 8.15 12.26
N ASP A 498 4.84 6.98 12.84
CA ASP A 498 6.15 6.38 13.08
C ASP A 498 6.55 5.44 11.94
N LEU A 499 5.57 4.86 11.24
CA LEU A 499 5.77 4.07 10.02
C LEU A 499 5.37 4.87 8.77
N PRO A 500 5.90 4.55 7.59
CA PRO A 500 5.44 5.16 6.34
C PRO A 500 4.04 4.63 5.98
N PRO A 501 3.15 5.44 5.38
CA PRO A 501 1.83 4.97 4.94
C PRO A 501 1.88 4.02 3.73
N ASN A 502 3.06 3.76 3.17
CA ASN A 502 3.25 2.77 2.12
C ASN A 502 3.40 1.35 2.69
N ASP A 503 3.66 0.39 1.82
CA ASP A 503 3.86 -1.04 2.15
C ASP A 503 4.82 -1.32 3.32
N GLY A 504 5.73 -0.41 3.64
CA GLY A 504 6.60 -0.52 4.81
C GLY A 504 5.86 -0.67 6.15
N CYS A 505 4.58 -0.29 6.25
CA CYS A 505 3.76 -0.48 7.46
C CYS A 505 2.97 -1.79 7.50
N ILE A 506 2.90 -2.55 6.40
CA ILE A 506 2.00 -3.70 6.27
C ILE A 506 2.30 -4.80 7.30
N SER A 507 3.58 -5.07 7.58
CA SER A 507 3.96 -6.08 8.58
C SER A 507 3.49 -5.72 9.98
N PHE A 508 3.48 -4.43 10.34
CA PHE A 508 2.92 -3.97 11.60
C PHE A 508 1.40 -4.16 11.66
N GLY A 509 0.69 -3.77 10.59
CA GLY A 509 -0.75 -4.03 10.48
C GLY A 509 -1.09 -5.52 10.60
N GLN A 510 -0.36 -6.39 9.92
CA GLN A 510 -0.49 -7.85 10.01
C GLN A 510 -0.29 -8.36 11.45
N ALA A 511 0.75 -7.87 12.15
CA ALA A 511 1.03 -8.26 13.53
C ALA A 511 -0.10 -7.84 14.49
N VAL A 512 -0.66 -6.64 14.31
CA VAL A 512 -1.77 -6.13 15.11
C VAL A 512 -3.05 -6.95 14.88
N VAL A 513 -3.36 -7.29 13.63
CA VAL A 513 -4.51 -8.18 13.32
C VAL A 513 -4.33 -9.54 13.97
N ALA A 514 -3.16 -10.16 13.81
CA ALA A 514 -2.88 -11.48 14.37
C ALA A 514 -2.96 -11.48 15.91
N TRP A 515 -2.48 -10.41 16.55
CA TRP A 515 -2.59 -10.23 18.00
C TRP A 515 -4.05 -10.12 18.44
N ALA A 516 -4.84 -9.27 17.77
CA ALA A 516 -6.25 -9.08 18.11
C ALA A 516 -7.11 -10.33 17.91
N SER A 517 -6.81 -11.14 16.87
CA SER A 517 -7.49 -12.42 16.62
C SER A 517 -7.13 -13.50 17.66
N ASN A 518 -5.93 -13.43 18.26
CA ASN A 518 -5.50 -14.40 19.25
C ASN A 518 -6.14 -14.17 20.64
N GLU A 519 -6.35 -12.91 21.05
CA GLU A 519 -7.00 -12.61 22.35
C GLU A 519 -8.44 -13.14 22.44
N GLU A 520 -9.16 -13.20 21.32
CA GLU A 520 -10.55 -13.66 21.30
C GLU A 520 -10.68 -15.18 21.43
N GLY A 521 -9.79 -15.94 20.78
CA GLY A 521 -9.73 -17.40 20.94
C GLY A 521 -9.44 -17.83 22.38
N ALA A 522 -8.65 -17.04 23.11
CA ALA A 522 -8.40 -17.26 24.54
C ALA A 522 -9.63 -16.94 25.42
N ALA A 523 -10.45 -15.95 25.04
CA ALA A 523 -11.65 -15.56 25.77
C ALA A 523 -12.83 -16.54 25.58
N GLU A 524 -12.95 -17.18 24.42
CA GLU A 524 -14.01 -18.16 24.15
C GLU A 524 -13.69 -19.57 24.69
N GLY A 525 -12.41 -19.93 24.82
CA GLY A 525 -11.97 -21.22 25.39
C GLY A 525 -12.00 -21.32 26.93
N GLY A 526 -12.30 -20.22 27.62
CA GLY A 526 -12.34 -20.12 29.08
C GLY A 526 -13.73 -20.08 29.71
N ALA A 527 -14.80 -20.24 28.92
CA ALA A 527 -16.20 -20.13 29.36
C ALA A 527 -16.86 -21.46 29.74
#